data_AF-A0A1S3QNA6-F1
#
_entry.id   AF-A0A1S3QNA6-F1
#
_cell.length_a   1.000
_cell.length_b   1.000
_cell.length_c   1.000
_cell.angle_alpha   90.00
_cell.angle_beta   90.00
_cell.angle_gamma   90.00
#
_symmetry.space_group_name_H-M   'P 1'
#
loop_
_entity.id
_entity.type
_entity.pdbx_description
1 polymer ?
#
loop_
_entity_poly.entity_id
_entity_poly.type
_entity_poly.pdbx_seq_one_letter_code
_entity_poly.pdbx_strand_id
1 'polypeptide(L)'
;MMKVVSTVLQLGNIKFNKERNNEQATMPDNTAAQKVCHLQGINVTDFTRSVLTPRIKVGREVVQKAQTKEQADFAIEALAKAMYERLFRWILARVNKTLDKAKRKGASFLGILDIAGFEIFEDNSFEQLCINYTNERLQQLFNHTMFILEQEEYKREGIDWAFIDFGLDLQPCIELIERPNNPPGILALLDEECWFPKATDLSFVEKLMNTHTAHCKFSKPKSLKDKTAFSVLHYAGKVDYNGANWLTKNMDPLNDNVTALLNNSSNPFIQDLWKDVDHVVGLETITKMSESSAPSATKSKKGMFRTVGQLYKESLGKLMTTLNNTQPNFIRCIIPNHEKRAGKLDANLVLEQLRCNGVLEGIRICRQGFPNRIVFQEFRQRYEILAANCIPKGFMDGKQACQLM
;
A
#
# COMPACT_ATOMS: atom_id res chain seq x y z
N MET A 1 -2.26 -15.30 -21.48
CA MET A 1 -1.18 -14.67 -20.67
C MET A 1 -0.16 -13.93 -21.53
N MET A 2 0.74 -14.60 -22.27
CA MET A 2 1.80 -13.90 -23.03
C MET A 2 1.28 -12.88 -24.07
N LYS A 3 0.14 -13.16 -24.71
CA LYS A 3 -0.54 -12.19 -25.60
C LYS A 3 -0.96 -10.90 -24.88
N VAL A 4 -1.33 -10.99 -23.60
CA VAL A 4 -1.67 -9.81 -22.77
C VAL A 4 -0.41 -9.01 -22.47
N VAL A 5 0.69 -9.67 -22.08
CA VAL A 5 1.99 -8.99 -21.88
C VAL A 5 2.43 -8.28 -23.17
N SER A 6 2.35 -8.96 -24.32
CA SER A 6 2.65 -8.34 -25.62
C SER A 6 1.74 -7.16 -25.93
N THR A 7 0.48 -7.17 -25.48
CA THR A 7 -0.45 -6.06 -25.67
C THR A 7 -0.08 -4.88 -24.80
N VAL A 8 0.27 -5.10 -23.53
CA VAL A 8 0.75 -4.05 -22.61
C VAL A 8 1.94 -3.31 -23.22
N LEU A 9 2.89 -4.04 -23.81
CA LEU A 9 4.02 -3.44 -24.52
C LEU A 9 3.58 -2.72 -25.81
N GLN A 10 2.68 -3.31 -26.58
CA GLN A 10 2.22 -2.75 -27.86
C GLN A 10 1.38 -1.48 -27.69
N LEU A 11 0.68 -1.32 -26.56
CA LEU A 11 -0.04 -0.09 -26.20
C LEU A 11 0.90 1.12 -26.17
N GLY A 12 2.13 0.96 -25.65
CA GLY A 12 3.15 2.02 -25.63
C GLY A 12 3.68 2.44 -27.00
N ASN A 13 3.33 1.70 -28.07
CA ASN A 13 3.70 2.06 -29.45
C ASN A 13 2.60 2.86 -30.18
N ILE A 14 1.44 3.07 -29.56
CA ILE A 14 0.38 3.92 -30.13
C ILE A 14 0.83 5.38 -30.01
N LYS A 15 0.77 6.13 -31.12
CA LYS A 15 1.16 7.54 -31.16
C LYS A 15 -0.04 8.42 -31.48
N PHE A 16 -0.27 9.41 -30.62
CA PHE A 16 -1.26 10.45 -30.87
C PHE A 16 -0.58 11.75 -31.32
N ASN A 17 -1.20 12.42 -32.28
CA ASN A 17 -0.79 13.75 -32.74
C ASN A 17 -1.86 14.78 -32.37
N LYS A 18 -1.41 15.99 -32.00
CA LYS A 18 -2.29 17.15 -31.82
C LYS A 18 -2.72 17.67 -33.19
N GLU A 19 -4.01 17.73 -33.43
CA GLU A 19 -4.56 18.33 -34.64
C GLU A 19 -4.34 19.84 -34.64
N ARG A 20 -3.89 20.40 -35.78
CA ARG A 20 -3.48 21.81 -35.88
C ARG A 20 -4.63 22.80 -35.60
N ASN A 21 -5.88 22.40 -35.88
CA ASN A 21 -7.00 23.33 -35.91
C ASN A 21 -7.89 23.29 -34.65
N ASN A 22 -7.87 22.21 -33.86
CA ASN A 22 -8.86 22.02 -32.80
C ASN A 22 -8.31 21.36 -31.50
N GLU A 23 -6.98 21.25 -31.38
CA GLU A 23 -6.27 20.63 -30.24
C GLU A 23 -6.64 19.17 -29.91
N GLN A 24 -7.46 18.53 -30.75
CA GLN A 24 -7.92 17.15 -30.59
C GLN A 24 -6.80 16.15 -30.90
N ALA A 25 -6.86 15.00 -30.23
CA ALA A 25 -6.00 13.86 -30.53
C ALA A 25 -6.41 13.21 -31.86
N THR A 26 -5.41 12.88 -32.66
CA THR A 26 -5.56 12.07 -33.88
C THR A 26 -4.62 10.88 -33.82
N MET A 27 -5.00 9.76 -34.43
CA MET A 27 -4.18 8.56 -34.57
C MET A 27 -3.81 8.37 -36.04
N PRO A 28 -2.74 9.03 -36.53
CA PRO A 28 -2.38 9.02 -37.95
C PRO A 28 -1.90 7.64 -38.43
N ASP A 29 -1.21 6.89 -37.58
CA ASP A 29 -0.84 5.49 -37.81
C ASP A 29 -1.60 4.60 -36.81
N ASN A 30 -2.50 3.77 -37.35
CA ASN A 30 -3.28 2.83 -36.56
C ASN A 30 -2.68 1.42 -36.52
N THR A 31 -1.50 1.18 -37.11
CA THR A 31 -0.86 -0.15 -37.15
C THR A 31 -0.65 -0.73 -35.75
N ALA A 32 -0.22 0.09 -34.79
CA ALA A 32 -0.06 -0.33 -33.40
C ALA A 32 -1.41 -0.70 -32.76
N ALA A 33 -2.45 0.12 -32.99
CA ALA A 33 -3.79 -0.15 -32.50
C ALA A 33 -4.41 -1.41 -33.14
N GLN A 34 -4.16 -1.66 -34.42
CA GLN A 34 -4.58 -2.89 -35.11
C GLN A 34 -3.99 -4.13 -34.44
N LYS A 35 -2.68 -4.11 -34.12
CA LYS A 35 -2.01 -5.21 -33.41
C LYS A 35 -2.60 -5.42 -32.01
N VAL A 36 -2.81 -4.33 -31.25
CA VAL A 36 -3.47 -4.38 -29.93
C VAL A 36 -4.86 -5.03 -30.04
N CYS A 37 -5.69 -4.54 -30.94
CA CYS A 37 -7.06 -5.01 -31.11
C CYS A 37 -7.12 -6.47 -31.55
N HIS A 38 -6.22 -6.89 -32.45
CA HIS A 38 -6.10 -8.29 -32.85
C HIS A 38 -5.74 -9.20 -31.67
N LEU A 39 -4.76 -8.81 -30.85
CA LEU A 39 -4.36 -9.59 -29.66
C LEU A 39 -5.46 -9.66 -28.60
N GLN A 40 -6.25 -8.60 -28.48
CA GLN A 40 -7.34 -8.47 -27.52
C GLN A 40 -8.70 -8.97 -28.03
N GLY A 41 -8.82 -9.32 -29.32
CA GLY A 41 -10.09 -9.78 -29.89
C GLY A 41 -11.19 -8.71 -29.89
N ILE A 42 -10.82 -7.45 -30.12
CA ILE A 42 -11.73 -6.29 -30.16
C ILE A 42 -11.67 -5.58 -31.51
N ASN A 43 -12.69 -4.77 -31.83
CA ASN A 43 -12.75 -4.03 -33.09
C ASN A 43 -11.87 -2.77 -33.04
N VAL A 44 -11.06 -2.55 -34.09
CA VAL A 44 -10.13 -1.41 -34.20
C VAL A 44 -10.85 -0.08 -34.27
N THR A 45 -11.92 0.02 -35.06
CA THR A 45 -12.70 1.25 -35.23
C THR A 45 -13.37 1.66 -33.93
N ASP A 46 -13.94 0.71 -33.20
CA ASP A 46 -14.57 0.99 -31.92
C ASP A 46 -13.53 1.34 -30.86
N PHE A 47 -12.39 0.63 -30.81
CA PHE A 47 -11.28 0.98 -29.92
C PHE A 47 -10.77 2.40 -30.18
N THR A 48 -10.47 2.75 -31.44
CA THR A 48 -10.01 4.09 -31.81
C THR A 48 -11.05 5.16 -31.45
N ARG A 49 -12.35 4.90 -31.70
CA ARG A 49 -13.43 5.81 -31.33
C ARG A 49 -13.51 5.99 -29.81
N SER A 50 -13.41 4.90 -29.04
CA SER A 50 -13.47 4.93 -27.58
C SER A 50 -12.29 5.68 -26.96
N VAL A 51 -11.10 5.60 -27.55
CA VAL A 51 -9.91 6.32 -27.06
C VAL A 51 -9.95 7.80 -27.43
N LEU A 52 -10.24 8.13 -28.70
CA LEU A 52 -10.18 9.52 -29.18
C LEU A 52 -11.44 10.33 -28.86
N THR A 53 -12.60 9.68 -28.91
CA THR A 53 -13.92 10.32 -28.75
C THR A 53 -14.85 9.47 -27.88
N PRO A 54 -14.49 9.21 -26.60
CA PRO A 54 -15.32 8.43 -25.69
C PRO A 54 -16.73 9.02 -25.56
N ARG A 55 -17.72 8.15 -25.41
CA ARG A 55 -19.09 8.53 -25.05
C ARG A 55 -19.18 8.54 -23.53
N ILE A 56 -19.50 9.69 -22.97
CA ILE A 56 -19.52 9.94 -21.53
C ILE A 56 -20.95 10.28 -21.13
N LYS A 57 -21.52 9.55 -20.17
CA LYS A 57 -22.82 9.87 -19.61
C LYS A 57 -22.73 10.97 -18.55
N VAL A 58 -23.23 12.15 -18.90
CA VAL A 58 -23.33 13.31 -18.00
C VAL A 58 -24.78 13.46 -17.57
N GLY A 59 -25.08 13.15 -16.31
CA GLY A 59 -26.45 13.09 -15.80
C GLY A 59 -27.29 12.03 -16.53
N ARG A 60 -28.28 12.49 -17.32
CA ARG A 60 -29.16 11.63 -18.14
C ARG A 60 -28.75 11.55 -19.61
N GLU A 61 -27.86 12.42 -20.06
CA GLU A 61 -27.46 12.54 -21.46
C GLU A 61 -26.15 11.82 -21.73
N VAL A 62 -25.97 11.34 -22.96
CA VAL A 62 -24.71 10.72 -23.43
C VAL A 62 -24.05 11.69 -24.39
N VAL A 63 -22.92 12.25 -23.98
CA VAL A 63 -22.17 13.24 -24.74
C VAL A 63 -20.93 12.57 -25.33
N GLN A 64 -20.65 12.81 -26.60
CA GLN A 64 -19.39 12.39 -27.21
C GLN A 64 -18.36 13.52 -27.04
N LYS A 65 -17.25 13.22 -26.38
CA LYS A 65 -16.22 14.22 -26.06
C LYS A 65 -14.90 13.86 -26.72
N ALA A 66 -14.40 14.71 -27.60
CA ALA A 66 -13.06 14.56 -28.16
C ALA A 66 -12.00 14.77 -27.07
N GLN A 67 -10.97 13.91 -27.06
CA GLN A 67 -9.84 14.00 -26.14
C GLN A 67 -8.71 14.83 -26.74
N THR A 68 -7.95 15.52 -25.91
CA THR A 68 -6.65 16.09 -26.31
C THR A 68 -5.60 14.99 -26.44
N LYS A 69 -4.45 15.30 -27.05
CA LYS A 69 -3.33 14.36 -27.18
C LYS A 69 -2.92 13.80 -25.80
N GLU A 70 -2.77 14.68 -24.83
CA GLU A 70 -2.32 14.35 -23.47
C GLU A 70 -3.32 13.42 -22.76
N GLN A 71 -4.62 13.65 -22.96
CA GLN A 71 -5.68 12.79 -22.42
C GLN A 71 -5.69 11.41 -23.07
N ALA A 72 -5.45 11.33 -24.39
CA ALA A 72 -5.37 10.07 -25.12
C ALA A 72 -4.12 9.26 -24.73
N ASP A 73 -2.95 9.91 -24.62
CA ASP A 73 -1.72 9.31 -24.10
C ASP A 73 -1.96 8.73 -22.69
N PHE A 74 -2.51 9.54 -21.80
CA PHE A 74 -2.84 9.12 -20.43
C PHE A 74 -3.80 7.93 -20.40
N ALA A 75 -4.86 7.93 -21.22
CA ALA A 75 -5.82 6.83 -21.27
C ALA A 75 -5.20 5.50 -21.71
N ILE A 76 -4.25 5.52 -22.65
CA ILE A 76 -3.52 4.33 -23.09
C ILE A 76 -2.54 3.85 -22.02
N GLU A 77 -1.83 4.75 -21.34
CA GLU A 77 -0.94 4.42 -20.23
C GLU A 77 -1.70 3.79 -19.06
N ALA A 78 -2.82 4.39 -18.66
CA ALA A 78 -3.69 3.88 -17.60
C ALA A 78 -4.24 2.49 -17.98
N LEU A 79 -4.68 2.31 -19.22
CA LEU A 79 -5.13 1.02 -19.73
C LEU A 79 -4.03 -0.05 -19.66
N ALA A 80 -2.80 0.29 -20.06
CA ALA A 80 -1.68 -0.65 -20.03
C ALA A 80 -1.36 -1.11 -18.60
N LYS A 81 -1.33 -0.17 -17.63
CA LYS A 81 -1.15 -0.47 -16.20
C LYS A 81 -2.25 -1.39 -15.68
N ALA A 82 -3.52 -1.04 -15.94
CA ALA A 82 -4.67 -1.82 -15.49
C ALA A 82 -4.71 -3.23 -16.11
N MET A 83 -4.34 -3.37 -17.38
CA MET A 83 -4.22 -4.68 -18.03
C MET A 83 -3.18 -5.57 -17.34
N TYR A 84 -2.03 -5.00 -16.99
CA TYR A 84 -0.96 -5.73 -16.32
C TYR A 84 -1.35 -6.11 -14.89
N GLU A 85 -1.95 -5.19 -14.14
CA GLU A 85 -2.45 -5.45 -12.79
C GLU A 85 -3.51 -6.56 -12.78
N ARG A 86 -4.49 -6.51 -13.68
CA ARG A 86 -5.53 -7.54 -13.82
C ARG A 86 -4.94 -8.90 -14.16
N LEU A 87 -3.95 -8.95 -15.05
CA LEU A 87 -3.21 -10.17 -15.34
C LEU A 87 -2.49 -10.71 -14.09
N PHE A 88 -1.83 -9.85 -13.32
CA PHE A 88 -1.14 -10.24 -12.09
C PHE A 88 -2.12 -10.81 -11.05
N ARG A 89 -3.25 -10.13 -10.82
CA ARG A 89 -4.32 -10.62 -9.91
C ARG A 89 -4.89 -11.97 -10.35
N TRP A 90 -5.06 -12.16 -11.66
CA TRP A 90 -5.50 -13.44 -12.21
C TRP A 90 -4.48 -14.55 -11.96
N ILE A 91 -3.19 -14.30 -12.18
CA ILE A 91 -2.11 -15.26 -11.88
C ILE A 91 -2.13 -15.63 -10.40
N LEU A 92 -2.22 -14.64 -9.51
CA LEU A 92 -2.29 -14.86 -8.07
C LEU A 92 -3.49 -15.73 -7.69
N ALA A 93 -4.67 -15.44 -8.23
CA ALA A 93 -5.87 -16.25 -7.99
C ALA A 93 -5.71 -17.71 -8.48
N ARG A 94 -5.03 -17.92 -9.61
CA ARG A 94 -4.75 -19.25 -10.16
C ARG A 94 -3.73 -20.03 -9.32
N VAL A 95 -2.69 -19.37 -8.84
CA VAL A 95 -1.72 -19.94 -7.89
C VAL A 95 -2.44 -20.35 -6.60
N ASN A 96 -3.23 -19.46 -6.01
CA ASN A 96 -4.00 -19.73 -4.81
C ASN A 96 -4.96 -20.91 -4.97
N LYS A 97 -5.70 -20.99 -6.09
CA LYS A 97 -6.58 -22.14 -6.39
C LYS A 97 -5.83 -23.48 -6.45
N THR A 98 -4.54 -23.45 -6.79
CA THR A 98 -3.71 -24.66 -6.91
C THR A 98 -3.07 -25.05 -5.57
N LEU A 99 -2.74 -24.08 -4.73
CA LEU A 99 -2.12 -24.29 -3.42
C LEU A 99 -3.16 -24.57 -2.32
N ASP A 100 -4.33 -23.94 -2.40
CA ASP A 100 -5.44 -24.10 -1.44
C ASP A 100 -6.29 -25.35 -1.74
N LYS A 101 -5.66 -26.53 -1.66
CA LYS A 101 -6.30 -27.84 -1.92
C LYS A 101 -6.91 -28.48 -0.67
N ALA A 102 -6.67 -27.92 0.51
CA ALA A 102 -7.13 -28.49 1.76
C ALA A 102 -8.63 -28.21 1.98
N LYS A 103 -9.46 -29.25 2.00
CA LYS A 103 -10.91 -29.13 2.24
C LYS A 103 -11.27 -28.68 3.68
N ARG A 104 -10.30 -28.69 4.60
CA ARG A 104 -10.49 -28.26 6.00
C ARG A 104 -9.47 -27.17 6.33
N LYS A 105 -9.95 -26.09 6.93
CA LYS A 105 -9.07 -25.08 7.53
C LYS A 105 -8.32 -25.75 8.68
N GLY A 106 -6.99 -25.74 8.63
CA GLY A 106 -6.16 -26.22 9.73
C GLY A 106 -6.40 -25.39 10.99
N ALA A 107 -6.16 -25.98 12.17
CA ALA A 107 -6.24 -25.27 13.45
C ALA A 107 -5.12 -24.23 13.62
N SER A 108 -4.07 -24.30 12.79
CA SER A 108 -2.91 -23.42 12.80
C SER A 108 -2.49 -23.05 11.38
N PHE A 109 -1.76 -21.96 11.25
CA PHE A 109 -1.10 -21.54 10.01
C PHE A 109 0.26 -20.90 10.33
N LEU A 110 1.14 -20.87 9.34
CA LEU A 110 2.40 -20.14 9.40
C LEU A 110 2.35 -19.00 8.38
N GLY A 111 2.35 -17.76 8.87
CA GLY A 111 2.43 -16.57 8.02
C GLY A 111 3.88 -16.22 7.73
N ILE A 112 4.23 -16.08 6.45
CA ILE A 112 5.52 -15.53 6.01
C ILE A 112 5.22 -14.22 5.31
N LEU A 113 5.78 -13.13 5.83
CA LEU A 113 5.58 -11.78 5.29
C LEU A 113 6.86 -11.33 4.58
N ASP A 114 6.75 -11.14 3.27
CA ASP A 114 7.79 -10.55 2.42
C ASP A 114 7.23 -9.26 1.82
N ILE A 115 7.85 -8.13 2.16
CA ILE A 115 7.40 -6.80 1.77
C ILE A 115 8.54 -6.04 1.10
N ALA A 116 8.19 -5.04 0.27
CA ALA A 116 9.16 -4.07 -0.20
C ALA A 116 9.82 -3.38 1.00
N GLY A 117 11.15 -3.31 0.98
CA GLY A 117 11.93 -2.63 2.02
C GLY A 117 11.71 -1.12 1.98
N PHE A 118 12.24 -0.43 2.98
CA PHE A 118 12.27 1.04 2.98
C PHE A 118 13.11 1.54 1.80
N GLU A 119 12.57 2.46 0.99
CA GLU A 119 13.19 2.95 -0.24
C GLU A 119 13.31 4.47 -0.20
N ILE A 120 14.50 4.97 -0.56
CA ILE A 120 14.79 6.39 -0.78
C ILE A 120 15.51 6.52 -2.11
N PHE A 121 14.84 7.13 -3.09
CA PHE A 121 15.39 7.45 -4.39
C PHE A 121 15.59 8.96 -4.56
N GLU A 122 16.16 9.36 -5.69
CA GLU A 122 16.28 10.77 -6.08
C GLU A 122 14.91 11.43 -6.30
N ASP A 123 13.94 10.69 -6.85
CA ASP A 123 12.54 11.12 -7.03
C ASP A 123 11.59 10.10 -6.37
N ASN A 124 11.05 10.46 -5.20
CA ASN A 124 10.12 9.61 -4.45
C ASN A 124 8.68 10.02 -4.73
N SER A 125 7.88 9.12 -5.28
CA SER A 125 6.48 9.40 -5.64
C SER A 125 5.51 8.75 -4.65
N PHE A 126 4.23 8.73 -5.01
CA PHE A 126 3.15 8.19 -4.18
C PHE A 126 3.36 6.71 -3.82
N GLU A 127 3.93 5.93 -4.73
CA GLU A 127 4.25 4.52 -4.53
C GLU A 127 5.28 4.34 -3.41
N GLN A 128 6.34 5.14 -3.39
CA GLN A 128 7.34 5.14 -2.30
C GLN A 128 6.71 5.56 -0.97
N LEU A 129 5.78 6.53 -0.96
CA LEU A 129 5.08 6.90 0.27
C LEU A 129 4.33 5.69 0.85
N CYS A 130 3.59 4.95 0.02
CA CYS A 130 2.87 3.75 0.43
C CYS A 130 3.80 2.64 0.96
N ILE A 131 4.93 2.41 0.29
CA ILE A 131 5.96 1.43 0.72
C ILE A 131 6.55 1.82 2.08
N ASN A 132 7.00 3.07 2.21
CA ASN A 132 7.64 3.57 3.43
C ASN A 132 6.65 3.64 4.61
N TYR A 133 5.39 3.99 4.34
CA TYR A 133 4.30 3.92 5.32
C TYR A 133 4.06 2.49 5.85
N THR A 134 4.08 1.48 4.99
CA THR A 134 3.98 0.08 5.42
C THR A 134 5.16 -0.34 6.29
N ASN A 135 6.37 0.08 5.94
CA ASN A 135 7.56 -0.15 6.77
C ASN A 135 7.42 0.54 8.14
N GLU A 136 6.92 1.77 8.21
CA GLU A 136 6.64 2.50 9.46
C GLU A 136 5.66 1.72 10.36
N ARG A 137 4.55 1.22 9.79
CA ARG A 137 3.54 0.40 10.48
C ARG A 137 4.12 -0.91 11.04
N LEU A 138 4.95 -1.60 10.27
CA LEU A 138 5.56 -2.86 10.70
C LEU A 138 6.67 -2.65 11.73
N GLN A 139 7.42 -1.56 11.62
CA GLN A 139 8.37 -1.18 12.67
C GLN A 139 7.64 -0.83 13.98
N GLN A 140 6.50 -0.14 13.91
CA GLN A 140 5.68 0.12 15.10
C GLN A 140 5.13 -1.18 15.71
N LEU A 141 4.72 -2.15 14.89
CA LEU A 141 4.31 -3.47 15.37
C LEU A 141 5.44 -4.17 16.13
N PHE A 142 6.67 -4.11 15.60
CA PHE A 142 7.84 -4.62 16.30
C PHE A 142 8.05 -3.89 17.62
N ASN A 143 8.03 -2.56 17.63
CA ASN A 143 8.25 -1.77 18.83
C ASN A 143 7.18 -2.09 19.90
N HIS A 144 5.91 -2.16 19.49
CA HIS A 144 4.81 -2.49 20.39
C HIS A 144 4.94 -3.91 20.96
N THR A 145 5.24 -4.89 20.10
CA THR A 145 5.35 -6.29 20.54
C THR A 145 6.54 -6.50 21.47
N MET A 146 7.71 -6.00 21.09
CA MET A 146 8.95 -6.25 21.83
C MET A 146 9.05 -5.45 23.12
N PHE A 147 8.55 -4.21 23.15
CA PHE A 147 8.79 -3.30 24.27
C PHE A 147 7.55 -3.03 25.13
N ILE A 148 6.36 -2.97 24.53
CA ILE A 148 5.14 -2.59 25.26
C ILE A 148 4.44 -3.84 25.81
N LEU A 149 4.09 -4.79 24.94
CA LEU A 149 3.37 -6.00 25.35
C LEU A 149 4.16 -6.85 26.35
N GLU A 150 5.48 -6.89 26.22
CA GLU A 150 6.36 -7.62 27.15
C GLU A 150 6.28 -7.04 28.58
N GLN A 151 6.36 -5.71 28.70
CA GLN A 151 6.30 -5.03 30.00
C GLN A 151 4.89 -5.01 30.59
N GLU A 152 3.85 -4.93 29.75
CA GLU A 152 2.46 -5.07 30.17
C GLU A 152 2.18 -6.44 30.77
N GLU A 153 2.79 -7.49 30.23
CA GLU A 153 2.68 -8.83 30.81
C GLU A 153 3.36 -8.90 32.18
N TYR A 154 4.56 -8.35 32.35
CA TYR A 154 5.23 -8.33 33.67
C TYR A 154 4.35 -7.67 34.72
N LYS A 155 3.71 -6.56 34.37
CA LYS A 155 2.75 -5.88 35.24
C LYS A 155 1.51 -6.73 35.52
N ARG A 156 0.97 -7.43 34.52
CA ARG A 156 -0.21 -8.30 34.63
C ARG A 156 0.05 -9.49 35.55
N GLU A 157 1.23 -10.10 35.44
CA GLU A 157 1.67 -11.21 36.28
C GLU A 157 2.14 -10.75 37.68
N GLY A 158 2.22 -9.44 37.92
CA GLY A 158 2.66 -8.86 39.18
C GLY A 158 4.14 -9.13 39.48
N ILE A 159 4.97 -9.23 38.44
CA ILE A 159 6.42 -9.35 38.54
C ILE A 159 6.98 -7.98 38.93
N ASP A 160 7.95 -7.97 39.85
CA ASP A 160 8.65 -6.74 40.24
C ASP A 160 9.48 -6.22 39.07
N TRP A 161 8.93 -5.21 38.38
CA TRP A 161 9.50 -4.64 37.17
C TRP A 161 9.24 -3.13 37.13
N ALA A 162 10.31 -2.35 36.95
CA ALA A 162 10.22 -0.92 36.69
C ALA A 162 10.05 -0.69 35.18
N PHE A 163 9.01 0.02 34.78
CA PHE A 163 8.77 0.34 33.37
C PHE A 163 9.95 1.13 32.78
N ILE A 164 10.47 0.65 31.65
CA ILE A 164 11.55 1.28 30.90
C ILE A 164 10.96 1.86 29.62
N ASP A 165 11.04 3.18 29.49
CA ASP A 165 10.69 3.87 28.25
C ASP A 165 11.89 3.88 27.29
N PHE A 166 11.71 3.25 26.12
CA PHE A 166 12.72 3.20 25.06
C PHE A 166 12.60 4.37 24.07
N GLY A 167 11.54 5.19 24.15
CA GLY A 167 11.33 6.34 23.24
C GLY A 167 11.11 5.95 21.78
N LEU A 168 10.79 4.69 21.49
CA LEU A 168 10.63 4.13 20.15
C LEU A 168 9.17 4.15 19.69
N ASP A 169 8.52 5.31 19.73
CA ASP A 169 7.14 5.47 19.25
C ASP A 169 7.07 6.16 17.89
N LEU A 170 6.58 5.43 16.89
CA LEU A 170 6.39 5.90 15.52
C LEU A 170 4.96 6.38 15.25
N GLN A 171 4.08 6.31 16.26
CA GLN A 171 2.69 6.71 16.13
C GLN A 171 2.50 8.13 15.56
N PRO A 172 3.29 9.16 15.92
CA PRO A 172 3.16 10.48 15.30
C PRO A 172 3.40 10.48 13.78
N CYS A 173 4.33 9.66 13.29
CA CYS A 173 4.60 9.56 11.84
C CYS A 173 3.48 8.79 11.13
N ILE A 174 2.99 7.71 11.73
CA ILE A 174 1.87 6.92 11.21
C ILE A 174 0.62 7.79 11.09
N GLU A 175 0.30 8.55 12.13
CA GLU A 175 -0.88 9.42 12.16
C GLU A 175 -0.79 10.58 11.18
N LEU A 176 0.39 11.17 10.99
CA LEU A 176 0.63 12.15 9.94
C LEU A 176 0.20 11.62 8.56
N ILE A 177 0.42 10.33 8.28
CA ILE A 177 0.10 9.74 6.98
C ILE A 177 -1.36 9.30 6.90
N GLU A 178 -1.86 8.59 7.92
CA GLU A 178 -3.08 7.82 7.80
C GLU A 178 -4.30 8.38 8.52
N ARG A 179 -4.12 9.33 9.45
CA ARG A 179 -5.21 9.78 10.33
C ARG A 179 -6.35 10.32 9.46
N PRO A 180 -7.60 9.83 9.63
CA PRO A 180 -8.69 10.25 8.76
C PRO A 180 -9.10 11.70 9.01
N ASN A 181 -9.23 12.09 10.29
CA ASN A 181 -9.74 13.40 10.70
C ASN A 181 -8.95 13.93 11.91
N ASN A 182 -8.98 15.25 12.12
CA ASN A 182 -8.55 15.97 13.33
C ASN A 182 -7.07 15.80 13.76
N PRO A 183 -6.11 16.47 13.10
CA PRO A 183 -6.18 16.92 11.71
C PRO A 183 -6.10 15.73 10.74
N PRO A 184 -6.69 15.82 9.53
CA PRO A 184 -6.54 14.78 8.52
C PRO A 184 -5.06 14.62 8.13
N GLY A 185 -4.63 13.39 7.90
CA GLY A 185 -3.28 13.05 7.45
C GLY A 185 -3.13 13.14 5.94
N ILE A 186 -1.92 12.84 5.45
CA ILE A 186 -1.53 12.97 4.04
C ILE A 186 -2.49 12.22 3.09
N LEU A 187 -2.82 10.96 3.39
CA LEU A 187 -3.72 10.16 2.54
C LEU A 187 -5.15 10.73 2.52
N ALA A 188 -5.64 11.21 3.66
CA ALA A 188 -6.97 11.79 3.76
C ALA A 188 -7.07 13.12 3.01
N LEU A 189 -6.05 13.98 3.15
CA LEU A 189 -5.96 15.23 2.38
C LEU A 189 -5.87 14.97 0.88
N LEU A 190 -5.10 13.95 0.47
CA LEU A 190 -5.00 13.56 -0.94
C LEU A 190 -6.34 13.06 -1.48
N ASP A 191 -7.05 12.25 -0.70
CA ASP A 191 -8.39 11.78 -1.06
C ASP A 191 -9.32 12.98 -1.26
N GLU A 192 -9.42 13.89 -0.28
CA GLU A 192 -10.27 15.09 -0.37
C GLU A 192 -9.96 15.94 -1.61
N GLU A 193 -8.68 16.19 -1.90
CA GLU A 193 -8.27 16.99 -3.05
C GLU A 193 -8.58 16.29 -4.38
N CYS A 194 -8.56 14.96 -4.44
CA CYS A 194 -9.02 14.22 -5.62
C CYS A 194 -10.51 14.49 -5.94
N TRP A 195 -11.31 14.86 -4.93
CA TRP A 195 -12.72 15.17 -5.11
C TRP A 195 -13.02 16.61 -5.50
N PHE A 196 -12.05 17.50 -5.35
CA PHE A 196 -12.29 18.93 -5.49
C PHE A 196 -12.20 19.36 -6.95
N PRO A 197 -13.24 20.03 -7.51
CA PRO A 197 -13.21 20.50 -8.89
C PRO A 197 -12.05 21.49 -9.09
N LYS A 198 -11.21 21.27 -10.11
CA LYS A 198 -10.03 22.10 -10.44
C LYS A 198 -8.89 22.05 -9.40
N ALA A 199 -8.87 21.09 -8.48
CA ALA A 199 -7.68 20.83 -7.70
C ALA A 199 -6.50 20.43 -8.59
N THR A 200 -5.30 20.75 -8.12
CA THR A 200 -4.04 20.43 -8.77
C THR A 200 -3.09 19.82 -7.75
N ASP A 201 -2.06 19.10 -8.19
CA ASP A 201 -1.05 18.57 -7.28
C ASP A 201 -0.37 19.69 -6.45
N LEU A 202 -0.29 20.90 -7.02
CA LEU A 202 0.19 22.09 -6.31
C LEU A 202 -0.76 22.51 -5.18
N SER A 203 -2.08 22.59 -5.44
CA SER A 203 -3.05 22.95 -4.40
C SER A 203 -3.08 21.92 -3.27
N PHE A 204 -2.91 20.63 -3.60
CA PHE A 204 -2.76 19.57 -2.62
C PHE A 204 -1.54 19.80 -1.71
N VAL A 205 -0.36 20.05 -2.29
CA VAL A 205 0.86 20.28 -1.50
C VAL A 205 0.75 21.56 -0.66
N GLU A 206 0.17 22.63 -1.19
CA GLU A 206 -0.10 23.86 -0.43
C GLU A 206 -1.02 23.61 0.78
N LYS A 207 -2.09 22.84 0.59
CA LYS A 207 -2.99 22.43 1.69
C LYS A 207 -2.25 21.60 2.73
N LEU A 208 -1.45 20.62 2.29
CA LEU A 208 -0.65 19.76 3.15
C LEU A 208 0.36 20.56 3.99
N MET A 209 1.05 21.52 3.37
CA MET A 209 1.95 22.44 4.06
C MET A 209 1.19 23.25 5.11
N ASN A 210 0.03 23.82 4.78
CA ASN A 210 -0.76 24.62 5.71
C ASN A 210 -1.27 23.79 6.90
N THR A 211 -1.69 22.54 6.68
CA THR A 211 -2.20 21.66 7.74
C THR A 211 -1.10 21.14 8.67
N HIS A 212 0.08 20.79 8.15
CA HIS A 212 1.11 20.07 8.91
C HIS A 212 2.40 20.84 9.19
N THR A 213 2.49 22.15 8.90
CA THR A 213 3.72 22.95 9.12
C THR A 213 4.30 22.81 10.54
N ALA A 214 3.47 22.67 11.57
CA ALA A 214 3.92 22.54 12.96
C ALA A 214 4.14 21.08 13.43
N HIS A 215 3.92 20.08 12.57
CA HIS A 215 3.99 18.68 12.93
C HIS A 215 5.44 18.20 13.04
N CYS A 216 5.82 17.54 14.14
CA CYS A 216 7.22 17.17 14.43
C CYS A 216 7.84 16.19 13.43
N LYS A 217 7.03 15.44 12.69
CA LYS A 217 7.46 14.51 11.63
C LYS A 217 7.32 15.05 10.21
N PHE A 218 6.89 16.31 10.05
CA PHE A 218 6.72 16.96 8.77
C PHE A 218 7.76 18.07 8.59
N SER A 219 8.31 18.22 7.38
CA SER A 219 9.31 19.25 7.10
C SER A 219 9.15 19.80 5.69
N LYS A 220 9.47 21.09 5.53
CA LYS A 220 9.56 21.72 4.21
C LYS A 220 10.81 21.23 3.47
N PRO A 221 10.76 21.08 2.14
CA PRO A 221 11.93 20.70 1.36
C PRO A 221 12.98 21.81 1.43
N LYS A 222 14.27 21.44 1.32
CA LYS A 222 15.38 22.40 1.35
C LYS A 222 15.48 23.21 0.05
N SER A 223 15.00 22.66 -1.07
CA SER A 223 14.97 23.32 -2.37
C SER A 223 13.60 23.95 -2.62
N LEU A 224 13.56 25.27 -2.85
CA LEU A 224 12.35 26.03 -3.18
C LEU A 224 11.99 25.96 -4.68
N LYS A 225 12.76 25.23 -5.50
CA LYS A 225 12.53 25.15 -6.95
C LYS A 225 11.30 24.29 -7.29
N ASP A 226 11.07 23.22 -6.54
CA ASP A 226 9.96 22.30 -6.76
C ASP A 226 8.83 22.58 -5.78
N LYS A 227 7.83 23.34 -6.25
CA LYS A 227 6.68 23.75 -5.43
C LYS A 227 5.76 22.58 -5.03
N THR A 228 5.95 21.40 -5.62
CA THR A 228 5.21 20.18 -5.33
C THR A 228 5.94 19.23 -4.37
N ALA A 229 7.09 19.63 -3.82
CA ALA A 229 7.86 18.78 -2.92
C ALA A 229 7.50 18.98 -1.44
N PHE A 230 7.53 17.90 -0.67
CA PHE A 230 7.41 17.94 0.79
C PHE A 230 8.23 16.82 1.44
N SER A 231 8.50 16.91 2.74
CA SER A 231 9.33 15.91 3.42
C SER A 231 8.66 15.30 4.64
N VAL A 232 8.90 14.00 4.83
CA VAL A 232 8.47 13.25 6.03
C VAL A 232 9.69 12.67 6.74
N LEU A 233 9.69 12.76 8.07
CA LEU A 233 10.72 12.18 8.92
C LEU A 233 10.29 10.79 9.38
N HIS A 234 10.65 9.78 8.59
CA HIS A 234 10.40 8.38 8.90
C HIS A 234 11.40 7.85 9.93
N TYR A 235 11.13 6.67 10.50
CA TYR A 235 12.06 5.99 11.40
C TYR A 235 13.44 5.73 10.78
N ALA A 236 13.48 5.49 9.47
CA ALA A 236 14.71 5.20 8.72
C ALA A 236 15.42 6.44 8.16
N GLY A 237 14.80 7.63 8.27
CA GLY A 237 15.40 8.87 7.79
C GLY A 237 14.39 9.86 7.21
N LYS A 238 14.90 11.03 6.82
CA LYS A 238 14.13 12.05 6.09
C LYS A 238 13.96 11.63 4.63
N VAL A 239 12.73 11.62 4.14
CA VAL A 239 12.42 11.36 2.72
C VAL A 239 11.73 12.58 2.13
N ASP A 240 12.22 13.02 0.97
CA ASP A 240 11.63 14.09 0.17
C ASP A 240 10.74 13.46 -0.91
N TYR A 241 9.45 13.78 -0.89
CA TYR A 241 8.43 13.30 -1.82
C TYR A 241 8.05 14.38 -2.82
N ASN A 242 7.87 13.98 -4.07
CA ASN A 242 7.37 14.81 -5.14
C ASN A 242 5.89 14.51 -5.38
N GLY A 243 5.02 15.47 -5.01
CA GLY A 243 3.56 15.39 -5.13
C GLY A 243 3.01 15.41 -6.56
N ALA A 244 3.86 15.55 -7.59
CA ALA A 244 3.41 15.61 -8.97
C ALA A 244 2.65 14.34 -9.41
N ASN A 245 1.52 14.52 -10.08
CA ASN A 245 0.59 13.48 -10.54
C ASN A 245 -0.04 12.63 -9.42
N TRP A 246 0.01 13.05 -8.16
CA TRP A 246 -0.55 12.25 -7.05
C TRP A 246 -2.06 12.16 -7.11
N LEU A 247 -2.76 13.23 -7.48
CA LEU A 247 -4.22 13.19 -7.63
C LEU A 247 -4.63 12.15 -8.67
N THR A 248 -3.94 12.16 -9.80
CA THR A 248 -4.17 11.20 -10.89
C THR A 248 -3.85 9.77 -10.48
N LYS A 249 -2.72 9.55 -9.80
CA LYS A 249 -2.31 8.23 -9.29
C LYS A 249 -3.27 7.69 -8.23
N ASN A 250 -3.81 8.55 -7.38
CA ASN A 250 -4.72 8.15 -6.31
C ASN A 250 -6.15 7.87 -6.81
N MET A 251 -6.60 8.57 -7.86
CA MET A 251 -7.88 8.30 -8.52
C MET A 251 -7.84 7.08 -9.45
N ASP A 252 -6.70 6.83 -10.09
CA ASP A 252 -6.46 5.80 -11.10
C ASP A 252 -7.59 5.63 -12.13
N PRO A 253 -7.95 6.71 -12.86
CA PRO A 253 -9.10 6.67 -13.75
C PRO A 253 -8.85 5.89 -15.04
N LEU A 254 -9.89 5.20 -15.49
CA LEU A 254 -9.88 4.42 -16.73
C LEU A 254 -11.00 4.87 -17.67
N ASN A 255 -10.82 4.56 -18.95
CA ASN A 255 -11.81 4.84 -19.97
C ASN A 255 -12.86 3.72 -20.05
N ASP A 256 -14.05 3.97 -19.50
CA ASP A 256 -15.18 3.03 -19.46
C ASP A 256 -15.55 2.45 -20.83
N ASN A 257 -15.39 3.24 -21.90
CA ASN A 257 -15.76 2.79 -23.23
C ASN A 257 -14.81 1.68 -23.70
N VAL A 258 -13.53 1.78 -23.32
CA VAL A 258 -12.52 0.78 -23.65
C VAL A 258 -12.64 -0.44 -22.74
N THR A 259 -12.91 -0.25 -21.45
CA THR A 259 -13.10 -1.37 -20.51
C THR A 259 -14.35 -2.17 -20.85
N ALA A 260 -15.44 -1.52 -21.25
CA ALA A 260 -16.65 -2.18 -21.75
C ALA A 260 -16.38 -2.98 -23.05
N LEU A 261 -15.54 -2.45 -23.93
CA LEU A 261 -15.13 -3.17 -25.15
C LEU A 261 -14.31 -4.43 -24.83
N LEU A 262 -13.42 -4.35 -23.84
CA LEU A 262 -12.60 -5.49 -23.39
C LEU A 262 -13.43 -6.55 -22.67
N ASN A 263 -14.43 -6.16 -21.88
CA ASN A 263 -15.38 -7.09 -21.27
C ASN A 263 -16.23 -7.84 -22.32
N ASN A 264 -16.53 -7.19 -23.45
CA ASN A 264 -17.22 -7.79 -24.60
C ASN A 264 -16.27 -8.35 -25.67
N SER A 265 -15.00 -8.59 -25.33
CA SER A 265 -14.03 -9.16 -26.25
C SER A 265 -14.47 -10.53 -26.78
N SER A 266 -14.10 -10.85 -28.02
CA SER A 266 -14.25 -12.21 -28.59
C SER A 266 -13.33 -13.25 -27.95
N ASN A 267 -12.36 -12.83 -27.14
CA ASN A 267 -11.42 -13.71 -26.45
C ASN A 267 -11.89 -13.97 -25.00
N PRO A 268 -12.31 -15.20 -24.65
CA PRO A 268 -12.84 -15.51 -23.32
C PRO A 268 -11.86 -15.21 -22.17
N PHE A 269 -10.56 -15.30 -22.44
CA PHE A 269 -9.54 -14.95 -21.44
C PHE A 269 -9.52 -13.45 -21.13
N ILE A 270 -9.75 -12.61 -22.14
CA ILE A 270 -9.83 -11.15 -21.93
C ILE A 270 -11.14 -10.80 -21.21
N GLN A 271 -12.25 -11.45 -21.56
CA GLN A 271 -13.51 -11.27 -20.83
C GLN A 271 -13.36 -11.64 -19.35
N ASP A 272 -12.71 -12.76 -19.03
CA ASP A 272 -12.47 -13.17 -17.63
C ASP A 272 -11.58 -12.16 -16.86
N LEU A 273 -10.59 -11.55 -17.52
CA LEU A 273 -9.75 -10.50 -16.93
C LEU A 273 -10.51 -9.18 -16.69
N TRP A 274 -11.58 -8.92 -17.44
CA TRP A 274 -12.33 -7.67 -17.44
C TRP A 274 -13.78 -7.83 -16.98
N LYS A 275 -14.14 -8.93 -16.32
CA LYS A 275 -15.52 -9.22 -15.90
C LYS A 275 -16.07 -8.29 -14.81
N ASP A 276 -15.19 -7.66 -14.04
CA ASP A 276 -15.48 -6.79 -12.89
C ASP A 276 -15.39 -5.30 -13.24
N VAL A 277 -15.83 -4.90 -14.44
CA VAL A 277 -15.82 -3.48 -14.89
C VAL A 277 -16.62 -2.57 -13.96
N ASP A 278 -17.61 -3.08 -13.24
CA ASP A 278 -18.47 -2.29 -12.34
C ASP A 278 -17.71 -1.59 -11.19
N HIS A 279 -16.46 -1.97 -10.93
CA HIS A 279 -15.58 -1.34 -9.94
C HIS A 279 -14.62 -0.32 -10.54
N VAL A 280 -14.62 -0.14 -11.86
CA VAL A 280 -13.73 0.78 -12.56
C VAL A 280 -14.24 2.21 -12.44
N VAL A 281 -13.30 3.12 -12.20
CA VAL A 281 -13.57 4.55 -12.18
C VAL A 281 -13.59 5.06 -13.60
N GLY A 282 -14.78 5.47 -14.02
CA GLY A 282 -14.98 6.11 -15.29
C GLY A 282 -14.53 7.55 -15.41
N LEU A 283 -14.14 7.94 -16.63
CA LEU A 283 -14.12 9.35 -17.06
C LEU A 283 -15.46 10.08 -16.81
N GLU A 284 -16.57 9.34 -16.75
CA GLU A 284 -17.90 9.88 -16.38
C GLU A 284 -17.93 10.43 -14.96
N THR A 285 -17.26 9.76 -14.02
CA THR A 285 -17.20 10.15 -12.61
C THR A 285 -16.40 11.45 -12.46
N ILE A 286 -15.25 11.55 -13.13
CA ILE A 286 -14.42 12.77 -13.15
C ILE A 286 -15.16 13.95 -13.79
N THR A 287 -15.89 13.72 -14.89
CA THR A 287 -16.61 14.79 -15.58
C THR A 287 -17.75 15.36 -14.72
N LYS A 288 -18.49 14.49 -14.01
CA LYS A 288 -19.51 14.92 -13.02
C LYS A 288 -18.91 15.79 -11.91
N MET A 289 -17.69 15.47 -11.49
CA MET A 289 -16.98 16.23 -10.45
C MET A 289 -16.50 17.59 -10.95
N SER A 290 -16.15 17.74 -12.23
CA SER A 290 -15.73 19.03 -12.80
C SER A 290 -16.86 20.05 -12.99
N GLU A 291 -18.11 19.61 -13.15
CA GLU A 291 -19.26 20.48 -13.42
C GLU A 291 -20.10 20.80 -12.17
N SER A 292 -20.00 20.01 -11.09
CA SER A 292 -20.68 20.30 -9.84
C SER A 292 -19.88 21.25 -8.94
N SER A 293 -20.25 22.53 -8.94
CA SER A 293 -19.75 23.55 -8.01
C SER A 293 -20.34 23.46 -6.58
N ALA A 294 -21.16 22.45 -6.31
CA ALA A 294 -21.76 22.21 -5.00
C ALA A 294 -21.29 20.86 -4.42
N PRO A 295 -20.95 20.79 -3.12
CA PRO A 295 -20.67 19.52 -2.45
C PRO A 295 -21.97 18.73 -2.36
N SER A 296 -22.24 17.88 -3.36
CA SER A 296 -23.45 17.07 -3.34
C SER A 296 -23.26 15.96 -2.30
N ALA A 297 -23.86 16.16 -1.13
CA ALA A 297 -24.13 15.13 -0.14
C ALA A 297 -25.24 14.20 -0.67
N THR A 298 -25.01 13.55 -1.82
CA THR A 298 -25.91 12.52 -2.33
C THR A 298 -25.39 11.16 -1.87
N LYS A 299 -26.17 10.50 -1.01
CA LYS A 299 -25.96 9.12 -0.57
C LYS A 299 -25.77 8.22 -1.80
N SER A 300 -24.54 7.85 -2.10
CA SER A 300 -24.19 6.86 -3.11
C SER A 300 -24.61 5.46 -2.62
N LYS A 301 -25.78 5.00 -3.05
CA LYS A 301 -26.17 3.58 -2.88
C LYS A 301 -25.54 2.75 -3.99
N LYS A 302 -24.77 1.74 -3.55
CA LYS A 302 -24.02 0.68 -4.27
C LYS A 302 -22.85 1.19 -5.12
N GLY A 303 -21.64 0.99 -4.57
CA GLY A 303 -20.36 1.25 -5.26
C GLY A 303 -19.72 2.56 -4.83
N MET A 304 -19.34 2.68 -3.56
CA MET A 304 -18.55 3.84 -3.09
C MET A 304 -17.21 3.78 -3.84
N PHE A 305 -16.96 4.75 -4.73
CA PHE A 305 -15.64 4.94 -5.33
C PHE A 305 -14.63 5.08 -4.19
N ARG A 306 -13.55 4.32 -4.27
CA ARG A 306 -12.47 4.30 -3.29
C ARG A 306 -11.19 4.62 -4.03
N THR A 307 -10.43 5.55 -3.49
CA THR A 307 -9.11 5.88 -4.01
C THR A 307 -8.14 4.73 -3.77
N VAL A 308 -7.01 4.74 -4.49
CA VAL A 308 -5.91 3.79 -4.29
C VAL A 308 -5.42 3.85 -2.84
N GLY A 309 -5.26 5.04 -2.27
CA GLY A 309 -4.85 5.24 -0.88
C GLY A 309 -5.80 4.58 0.12
N GLN A 310 -7.12 4.69 -0.07
CA GLN A 310 -8.10 4.03 0.80
C GLN A 310 -8.07 2.51 0.69
N LEU A 311 -8.01 1.98 -0.53
CA LEU A 311 -7.93 0.54 -0.76
C LEU A 311 -6.66 -0.05 -0.15
N TYR A 312 -5.53 0.64 -0.33
CA TYR A 312 -4.25 0.25 0.24
C TYR A 312 -4.28 0.25 1.77
N LYS A 313 -4.76 1.35 2.38
CA LYS A 313 -4.90 1.47 3.84
C LYS A 313 -5.82 0.40 4.43
N GLU A 314 -6.95 0.09 3.79
CA GLU A 314 -7.85 -0.97 4.26
C GLU A 314 -7.18 -2.35 4.18
N SER A 315 -6.46 -2.63 3.08
CA SER A 315 -5.71 -3.88 2.91
C SER A 315 -4.62 -4.03 3.96
N LEU A 316 -3.84 -2.97 4.20
CA LEU A 316 -2.81 -2.95 5.23
C LEU A 316 -3.42 -3.13 6.62
N GLY A 317 -4.55 -2.47 6.92
CA GLY A 317 -5.27 -2.63 8.18
C GLY A 317 -5.66 -4.10 8.44
N LYS A 318 -6.19 -4.80 7.43
CA LYS A 318 -6.51 -6.24 7.51
C LYS A 318 -5.28 -7.10 7.79
N LEU A 319 -4.15 -6.79 7.14
CA LEU A 319 -2.88 -7.46 7.40
C LEU A 319 -2.43 -7.24 8.85
N MET A 320 -2.42 -6.00 9.33
CA MET A 320 -2.02 -5.67 10.71
C MET A 320 -2.91 -6.36 11.74
N THR A 321 -4.24 -6.41 11.52
CA THR A 321 -5.16 -7.18 12.38
C THR A 321 -4.80 -8.67 12.41
N THR A 322 -4.42 -9.25 11.28
CA THR A 322 -4.01 -10.66 11.22
C THR A 322 -2.71 -10.88 12.01
N LEU A 323 -1.70 -10.02 11.80
CA LEU A 323 -0.41 -10.12 12.48
C LEU A 323 -0.54 -9.98 14.01
N ASN A 324 -1.35 -9.03 14.48
CA ASN A 324 -1.60 -8.82 15.91
C ASN A 324 -2.25 -10.03 16.61
N ASN A 325 -2.89 -10.93 15.85
CA ASN A 325 -3.49 -12.16 16.37
C ASN A 325 -2.59 -13.40 16.18
N THR A 326 -1.31 -13.19 15.87
CA THR A 326 -0.32 -14.27 15.70
C THR A 326 0.86 -14.06 16.64
N GLN A 327 1.67 -15.10 16.83
CA GLN A 327 2.97 -14.96 17.49
C GLN A 327 4.02 -14.58 16.43
N PRO A 328 4.54 -13.33 16.44
CA PRO A 328 5.48 -12.90 15.42
C PRO A 328 6.89 -13.41 15.70
N ASN A 329 7.62 -13.71 14.63
CA ASN A 329 9.05 -13.97 14.66
C ASN A 329 9.72 -12.99 13.68
N PHE A 330 10.63 -12.16 14.19
CA PHE A 330 11.24 -11.09 13.41
C PHE A 330 12.61 -11.51 12.87
N ILE A 331 12.79 -11.41 11.55
CA ILE A 331 14.08 -11.59 10.88
C ILE A 331 14.45 -10.25 10.25
N ARG A 332 15.54 -9.63 10.71
CA ARG A 332 16.02 -8.33 10.22
C ARG A 332 17.15 -8.52 9.22
N CYS A 333 16.85 -8.33 7.95
CA CYS A 333 17.85 -8.32 6.88
C CYS A 333 18.60 -6.98 6.87
N ILE A 334 19.92 -7.01 6.71
CA ILE A 334 20.79 -5.83 6.68
C ILE A 334 21.54 -5.78 5.36
N ILE A 335 21.48 -4.64 4.67
CA ILE A 335 22.20 -4.42 3.42
C ILE A 335 23.66 -4.06 3.75
N PRO A 336 24.66 -4.78 3.22
CA PRO A 336 26.07 -4.52 3.53
C PRO A 336 26.65 -3.35 2.71
N ASN A 337 26.14 -3.08 1.50
CA ASN A 337 26.55 -1.96 0.64
C ASN A 337 25.53 -1.74 -0.50
N HIS A 338 25.46 -0.51 -1.03
CA HIS A 338 24.64 -0.17 -2.21
C HIS A 338 25.29 -0.53 -3.55
N GLU A 339 26.58 -0.87 -3.56
CA GLU A 339 27.33 -1.25 -4.78
C GLU A 339 27.02 -2.67 -5.27
N LYS A 340 26.18 -3.43 -4.54
CA LYS A 340 25.85 -4.84 -4.82
C LYS A 340 27.09 -5.73 -4.89
N ARG A 341 28.13 -5.43 -4.11
CA ARG A 341 29.40 -6.18 -4.07
C ARG A 341 29.42 -7.18 -2.91
N ALA A 342 29.71 -8.43 -3.22
CA ALA A 342 29.98 -9.44 -2.18
C ALA A 342 31.28 -9.10 -1.42
N GLY A 343 31.33 -9.43 -0.13
CA GLY A 343 32.53 -9.25 0.72
C GLY A 343 32.88 -7.80 1.09
N LYS A 344 32.13 -6.80 0.61
CA LYS A 344 32.29 -5.39 1.00
C LYS A 344 31.24 -4.99 2.03
N LEU A 345 31.66 -4.33 3.11
CA LEU A 345 30.76 -3.80 4.14
C LEU A 345 30.99 -2.31 4.30
N ASP A 346 29.94 -1.52 4.17
CA ASP A 346 29.92 -0.10 4.54
C ASP A 346 29.48 0.02 6.00
N ALA A 347 30.42 0.43 6.85
CA ALA A 347 30.22 0.48 8.29
C ALA A 347 29.15 1.51 8.70
N ASN A 348 29.10 2.67 8.04
CA ASN A 348 28.15 3.73 8.41
C ASN A 348 26.73 3.32 8.00
N LEU A 349 26.58 2.77 6.79
CA LEU A 349 25.31 2.25 6.31
C LEU A 349 24.75 1.14 7.22
N VAL A 350 25.58 0.19 7.64
CA VAL A 350 25.15 -0.87 8.55
C VAL A 350 24.80 -0.32 9.93
N LEU A 351 25.60 0.62 10.44
CA LEU A 351 25.35 1.23 11.75
C LEU A 351 24.02 2.01 11.80
N GLU A 352 23.70 2.75 10.73
CA GLU A 352 22.42 3.45 10.60
C GLU A 352 21.24 2.48 10.56
N GLN A 353 21.35 1.38 9.80
CA GLN A 353 20.31 0.34 9.77
C GLN A 353 20.09 -0.32 11.14
N LEU A 354 21.14 -0.58 11.91
CA LEU A 354 21.03 -1.15 13.25
C LEU A 354 20.33 -0.20 14.23
N ARG A 355 20.59 1.12 14.08
CA ARG A 355 19.95 2.16 14.90
C ARG A 355 18.46 2.32 14.55
N CYS A 356 18.12 2.49 13.28
CA CYS A 356 16.72 2.74 12.90
C CYS A 356 15.82 1.51 13.11
N ASN A 357 16.35 0.30 12.95
CA ASN A 357 15.59 -0.93 13.23
C ASN A 357 15.41 -1.22 14.73
N GLY A 358 16.06 -0.46 15.62
CA GLY A 358 15.99 -0.66 17.08
C GLY A 358 16.63 -1.96 17.56
N VAL A 359 17.67 -2.45 16.86
CA VAL A 359 18.29 -3.76 17.16
C VAL A 359 18.98 -3.76 18.51
N LEU A 360 19.67 -2.67 18.86
CA LEU A 360 20.39 -2.55 20.13
C LEU A 360 19.43 -2.49 21.32
N GLU A 361 18.32 -1.77 21.16
CA GLU A 361 17.26 -1.67 22.14
C GLU A 361 16.57 -3.03 22.33
N GLY A 362 16.31 -3.75 21.23
CA GLY A 362 15.81 -5.13 21.25
C GLY A 362 16.74 -6.08 22.03
N ILE A 363 18.05 -5.97 21.84
CA ILE A 363 19.02 -6.78 22.61
C ILE A 363 19.01 -6.38 24.10
N ARG A 364 18.90 -5.09 24.43
CA ARG A 364 18.83 -4.65 25.84
C ARG A 364 17.63 -5.24 26.56
N ILE A 365 16.43 -5.21 25.96
CA ILE A 365 15.24 -5.75 26.62
C ILE A 365 15.33 -7.26 26.81
N CYS A 366 15.86 -8.01 25.84
CA CYS A 366 16.08 -9.45 26.00
C CYS A 366 17.10 -9.78 27.10
N ARG A 367 18.06 -8.88 27.38
CA ARG A 367 19.06 -9.05 28.44
C ARG A 367 18.59 -8.62 29.82
N GLN A 368 17.72 -7.62 29.89
CA GLN A 368 17.23 -7.06 31.15
C GLN A 368 15.92 -7.71 31.61
N GLY A 369 15.07 -8.14 30.67
CA GLY A 369 13.78 -8.76 30.94
C GLY A 369 13.85 -10.29 31.03
N PHE A 370 12.67 -10.89 31.07
CA PHE A 370 12.44 -12.33 31.16
C PHE A 370 11.71 -12.83 29.89
N PRO A 371 12.44 -13.14 28.80
CA PRO A 371 11.82 -13.47 27.52
C PRO A 371 11.15 -14.84 27.48
N ASN A 372 11.44 -15.71 28.45
CA ASN A 372 10.89 -17.07 28.53
C ASN A 372 9.83 -17.12 29.63
N ARG A 373 8.71 -17.79 29.33
CA ARG A 373 7.58 -17.96 30.24
C ARG A 373 7.13 -19.41 30.23
N ILE A 374 6.75 -19.94 31.38
CA ILE A 374 6.22 -21.28 31.54
C ILE A 374 5.21 -21.29 32.69
N VAL A 375 4.08 -21.97 32.49
CA VAL A 375 3.04 -22.09 33.52
C VAL A 375 3.52 -23.05 34.62
N PHE A 376 3.17 -22.77 35.88
CA PHE A 376 3.59 -23.58 37.03
C PHE A 376 3.36 -25.09 36.86
N GLN A 377 2.21 -25.48 36.32
CA GLN A 377 1.88 -26.89 36.08
C GLN A 377 2.87 -27.57 35.13
N GLU A 378 3.22 -26.89 34.03
CA GLU A 378 4.15 -27.43 33.03
C GLU A 378 5.58 -27.44 33.56
N PHE A 379 6.00 -26.39 34.28
CA PHE A 379 7.32 -26.34 34.92
C PHE A 379 7.52 -27.51 35.87
N ARG A 380 6.56 -27.72 36.78
CA ARG A 380 6.58 -28.84 37.72
C ARG A 380 6.67 -30.16 36.96
N GLN A 381 5.71 -30.43 36.07
CA GLN A 381 5.65 -31.69 35.34
C GLN A 381 6.95 -32.00 34.59
N ARG A 382 7.61 -30.97 34.04
CA ARG A 382 8.82 -31.11 33.23
C ARG A 382 10.09 -31.28 34.07
N TYR A 383 10.21 -30.60 35.20
CA TYR A 383 11.46 -30.51 35.96
C TYR A 383 11.45 -31.23 37.30
N GLU A 384 10.31 -31.80 37.75
CA GLU A 384 10.18 -32.51 39.03
C GLU A 384 11.17 -33.67 39.17
N ILE A 385 11.60 -34.28 38.06
CA ILE A 385 12.64 -35.32 38.04
C ILE A 385 13.99 -34.85 38.62
N LEU A 386 14.32 -33.56 38.50
CA LEU A 386 15.56 -32.99 39.02
C LEU A 386 15.48 -32.71 40.54
N ALA A 387 14.27 -32.55 41.08
CA ALA A 387 13.99 -32.14 42.45
C ALA A 387 12.98 -33.07 43.15
N ALA A 388 13.07 -34.38 42.89
CA ALA A 388 12.03 -35.36 43.25
C ALA A 388 11.71 -35.47 44.75
N ASN A 389 12.64 -35.04 45.62
CA ASN A 389 12.45 -35.07 47.08
C ASN A 389 12.01 -33.73 47.67
N CYS A 390 11.94 -32.65 46.88
CA CYS A 390 11.61 -31.30 47.38
C CYS A 390 10.10 -31.11 47.62
N ILE A 391 9.24 -31.87 46.94
CA ILE A 391 7.78 -31.76 47.07
C ILE A 391 7.24 -32.89 47.98
N PRO A 392 6.56 -32.56 49.09
CA PRO A 392 5.89 -33.53 49.94
C PRO A 392 4.80 -34.32 49.20
N LYS A 393 4.59 -35.58 49.61
CA LYS A 393 3.48 -36.40 49.08
C LYS A 393 2.15 -35.79 49.50
N GLY A 394 1.34 -35.36 48.52
CA GLY A 394 0.02 -34.77 48.75
C GLY A 394 -0.33 -33.74 47.69
N PHE A 395 -1.51 -33.14 47.82
CA PHE A 395 -1.90 -31.98 47.02
C PHE A 395 -1.18 -30.72 47.52
N MET A 396 -0.64 -29.93 46.61
CA MET A 396 0.01 -28.65 46.89
C MET A 396 -0.31 -27.67 45.76
N ASP A 397 -0.45 -26.40 46.11
CA ASP A 397 -0.61 -25.33 45.13
C ASP A 397 0.55 -25.29 44.13
N GLY A 398 0.25 -25.03 42.86
CA GLY A 398 1.24 -25.09 41.78
C GLY A 398 2.35 -24.05 41.93
N LYS A 399 2.02 -22.83 42.39
CA LYS A 399 3.00 -21.77 42.60
C LYS A 399 3.95 -22.13 43.74
N GLN A 400 3.41 -22.60 44.86
CA GLN A 400 4.24 -23.05 46.01
C GLN A 400 5.12 -24.26 45.66
N ALA A 401 4.58 -25.24 44.93
CA ALA A 401 5.35 -26.40 44.51
C ALA A 401 6.56 -26.01 43.63
N CYS A 402 6.38 -25.06 42.71
CA CYS A 402 7.47 -24.55 41.87
C CYS A 402 8.49 -23.70 42.64
N GLN A 403 8.14 -23.11 43.78
CA GLN A 403 9.08 -22.37 44.63
C GLN A 403 9.96 -23.29 45.48
N LEU A 404 9.51 -24.52 45.77
CA LEU A 404 10.24 -25.53 46.53
C LEU A 404 11.20 -26.37 45.67
N MET A 405 10.85 -26.57 44.40
CA MET A 405 11.71 -27.20 43.38
C MET A 405 12.86 -26.27 43.01
#